data_AF-A0A4P7RQJ3-F1
#
_entry.id   AF-A0A4P7RQJ3-F1
#
_cell.length_a   1.000
_cell.length_b   1.000
_cell.length_c   1.000
_cell.angle_alpha   90.00
_cell.angle_beta   90.00
_cell.angle_gamma   90.00
#
_symmetry.space_group_name_H-M   'P 1'
#
loop_
_entity.id
_entity.type
_entity.pdbx_description
1 polymer ?
#
loop_
_entity_poly.entity_id
_entity_poly.type
_entity_poly.pdbx_seq_one_letter_code
_entity_poly.pdbx_strand_id
1 'polypeptide(L)'
;MTSVEERPRAVRSQKTALLILGIVAAIAVGFALGFLARTTFLGGDDSVPAADSVDVGFAQDMSVHHNQAIDMSAVALTNAEDQRVKTLAFDMLTSQQNQVGQMQGWLAVWDRSPVGPDGYMGWMSGDEHGHSMASMTPAESGSMAAMPGMATNEELAALRKATGPAVDVMFLQLMLRHHQGGLAMMEYAADHAETPALVRLAQSMISTQEGEATLMKQMLAERGSEPLPFN
;
A
#
# COMPACT_ATOMS: atom_id res chain seq x y z
N MET A 1 -47.02 -19.80 69.62
CA MET A 1 -46.98 -20.58 68.36
C MET A 1 -46.88 -19.58 67.22
N THR A 2 -45.68 -19.37 66.68
CA THR A 2 -45.41 -18.48 65.52
C THR A 2 -45.31 -19.36 64.28
N SER A 3 -46.23 -19.19 63.33
CA SER A 3 -46.19 -19.86 62.02
C SER A 3 -45.12 -19.20 61.14
N VAL A 4 -44.21 -20.01 60.63
CA VAL A 4 -43.25 -19.62 59.58
C VAL A 4 -43.95 -19.75 58.23
N GLU A 5 -44.00 -18.66 57.47
CA GLU A 5 -44.53 -18.63 56.11
C GLU A 5 -43.41 -19.02 55.13
N GLU A 6 -43.50 -20.21 54.53
CA GLU A 6 -42.59 -20.65 53.46
C GLU A 6 -42.90 -19.90 52.16
N ARG A 7 -41.92 -19.16 51.63
CA ARG A 7 -41.99 -18.60 50.28
C ARG A 7 -41.66 -19.68 49.23
N PRO A 8 -42.46 -19.85 48.16
CA PRO A 8 -42.13 -20.80 47.10
C PRO A 8 -40.90 -20.34 46.32
N ARG A 9 -39.90 -21.24 46.18
CA ARG A 9 -38.76 -21.07 45.27
C ARG A 9 -39.26 -21.06 43.82
N ALA A 10 -39.02 -19.97 43.10
CA ALA A 10 -39.31 -19.87 41.68
C ALA A 10 -38.47 -20.90 40.89
N VAL A 11 -39.12 -21.95 40.38
CA VAL A 11 -38.54 -22.88 39.41
C VAL A 11 -38.43 -22.14 38.07
N ARG A 12 -37.36 -21.37 37.89
CA ARG A 12 -37.05 -20.74 36.59
C ARG A 12 -36.52 -21.82 35.63
N SER A 13 -37.47 -22.55 35.05
CA SER A 13 -37.49 -23.31 33.79
C SER A 13 -36.16 -23.88 33.27
N GLN A 14 -35.90 -25.16 33.60
CA GLN A 14 -34.92 -26.00 32.90
C GLN A 14 -35.14 -26.04 31.38
N LYS A 15 -36.38 -25.81 30.91
CA LYS A 15 -36.71 -25.75 29.48
C LYS A 15 -36.05 -24.56 28.78
N THR A 16 -35.89 -23.44 29.48
CA THR A 16 -35.21 -22.25 28.93
C THR A 16 -33.70 -22.49 28.83
N ALA A 17 -33.10 -23.18 29.80
CA ALA A 17 -31.69 -23.56 29.73
C ALA A 17 -31.41 -24.55 28.60
N LEU A 18 -32.27 -25.55 28.39
CA LEU A 18 -32.14 -26.51 27.28
C LEU A 18 -32.35 -25.87 25.91
N LEU A 19 -33.27 -24.92 25.77
CA LEU A 19 -33.46 -24.15 24.54
C LEU A 19 -32.22 -23.33 24.19
N ILE A 20 -31.62 -22.65 25.18
CA ILE A 20 -30.38 -21.88 24.96
C ILE A 20 -29.24 -22.81 24.54
N LEU A 21 -29.11 -23.97 25.20
CA LEU A 21 -28.07 -24.95 24.84
C LEU A 21 -28.25 -25.49 23.42
N GLY A 22 -29.50 -25.75 23.01
CA GLY A 22 -29.82 -26.19 21.65
C GLY A 22 -29.51 -25.14 20.60
N ILE A 23 -29.79 -23.86 20.87
CA ILE A 23 -29.46 -22.74 19.98
C ILE A 23 -27.94 -22.59 19.85
N VAL A 24 -27.21 -22.63 20.97
CA VAL A 24 -25.73 -22.54 20.96
C VAL A 24 -25.11 -23.70 20.19
N ALA A 25 -25.62 -24.92 20.37
CA ALA A 25 -25.15 -26.09 19.63
C ALA A 25 -25.45 -25.96 18.12
N ALA A 26 -26.64 -25.47 17.74
CA ALA A 26 -26.98 -25.25 16.34
C ALA A 26 -26.10 -24.18 15.69
N ILE A 27 -25.79 -23.09 16.41
CA ILE A 27 -24.85 -22.05 15.94
C ILE A 27 -23.44 -22.61 15.79
N ALA A 28 -22.96 -23.39 16.76
CA ALA A 28 -21.63 -24.00 16.69
C ALA A 28 -21.50 -24.99 15.53
N VAL A 29 -22.54 -25.80 15.29
CA VAL A 29 -22.60 -26.72 14.15
C VAL A 29 -22.68 -25.96 12.82
N GLY A 30 -23.52 -24.91 12.74
CA GLY A 30 -23.59 -24.06 11.56
C GLY A 30 -22.26 -23.36 11.25
N PHE A 31 -21.55 -22.91 12.28
CA PHE A 31 -20.21 -22.34 12.14
C PHE A 31 -19.19 -23.37 11.68
N ALA A 32 -19.18 -24.57 12.26
CA ALA A 32 -18.28 -25.66 11.86
C ALA A 32 -18.55 -26.11 10.42
N LEU A 33 -19.82 -26.25 10.03
CA LEU A 33 -20.22 -26.59 8.66
C LEU A 33 -19.88 -25.46 7.68
N GLY A 34 -20.09 -24.19 8.06
CA GLY A 34 -19.69 -23.05 7.25
C GLY A 34 -18.17 -22.96 7.06
N PHE A 35 -17.40 -23.25 8.11
CA PHE A 35 -15.93 -23.30 8.06
C PHE A 35 -15.43 -24.46 7.17
N LEU A 36 -16.01 -25.66 7.30
CA LEU A 36 -15.69 -26.80 6.44
C LEU A 36 -16.10 -26.55 4.98
N ALA A 37 -17.27 -25.97 4.74
CA ALA A 37 -17.73 -25.64 3.40
C ALA A 37 -16.85 -24.57 2.77
N ARG A 38 -16.39 -23.57 3.55
CA ARG A 38 -15.46 -22.56 3.06
C ARG A 38 -14.12 -23.18 2.65
N THR A 39 -13.54 -24.02 3.49
CA THR A 39 -12.25 -24.66 3.21
C THR A 39 -12.31 -25.67 2.06
N THR A 40 -13.45 -26.34 1.86
CA THR A 40 -13.57 -27.41 0.86
C THR A 40 -14.15 -26.93 -0.49
N PHE A 41 -15.08 -25.96 -0.47
CA PHE A 41 -15.85 -25.56 -1.66
C PHE A 41 -15.67 -24.09 -2.08
N LEU A 42 -15.17 -23.22 -1.19
CA LEU A 42 -14.94 -21.79 -1.49
C LEU A 42 -13.49 -21.37 -1.29
N GLY A 43 -12.58 -22.33 -1.10
CA GLY A 43 -11.16 -22.09 -1.18
C GLY A 43 -10.84 -21.77 -2.63
N GLY A 44 -10.94 -20.48 -2.99
CA GLY A 44 -10.19 -20.00 -4.15
C GLY A 44 -8.74 -20.39 -3.95
N ASP A 45 -8.02 -20.69 -5.03
CA ASP A 45 -6.60 -21.05 -4.97
C ASP A 45 -5.85 -20.02 -4.10
N ASP A 46 -5.63 -20.36 -2.82
CA ASP A 46 -4.72 -19.68 -1.90
C ASP A 46 -3.28 -20.05 -2.29
N SER A 47 -2.98 -20.07 -3.59
CA SER A 47 -1.64 -20.27 -4.10
C SER A 47 -0.85 -19.02 -3.76
N VAL A 48 0.06 -19.16 -2.82
CA VAL A 48 1.06 -18.13 -2.51
C VAL A 48 1.80 -17.78 -3.81
N PRO A 49 1.86 -16.49 -4.22
CA PRO A 49 2.56 -16.11 -5.44
C PRO A 49 4.02 -16.59 -5.43
N ALA A 50 4.53 -16.94 -6.62
CA ALA A 50 5.93 -17.32 -6.78
C ALA A 50 6.87 -16.20 -6.28
N ALA A 51 8.04 -16.54 -5.76
CA ALA A 51 8.93 -15.55 -5.16
C ALA A 51 9.47 -14.51 -6.17
N ASP A 52 9.51 -14.88 -7.44
CA ASP A 52 9.89 -14.09 -8.61
C ASP A 52 8.69 -13.47 -9.35
N SER A 53 7.48 -13.58 -8.79
CA SER A 53 6.29 -13.02 -9.43
C SER A 53 6.25 -11.49 -9.35
N VAL A 54 5.46 -10.90 -10.25
CA VAL A 54 5.12 -9.47 -10.25
C VAL A 54 4.54 -9.06 -8.89
N ASP A 55 3.69 -9.89 -8.29
CA ASP A 55 3.06 -9.60 -7.00
C ASP A 55 4.07 -9.39 -5.88
N VAL A 56 5.05 -10.29 -5.77
CA VAL A 56 6.07 -10.23 -4.71
C VAL A 56 7.05 -9.09 -4.99
N GLY A 57 7.54 -8.98 -6.22
CA GLY A 57 8.51 -7.96 -6.60
C GLY A 57 7.95 -6.54 -6.51
N PHE A 58 6.73 -6.31 -7.02
CA PHE A 58 6.06 -5.01 -6.90
C PHE A 58 5.85 -4.63 -5.43
N ALA A 59 5.35 -5.56 -4.60
CA ALA A 59 5.11 -5.28 -3.19
C ALA A 59 6.40 -4.94 -2.44
N GLN A 60 7.53 -5.58 -2.76
CA GLN A 60 8.84 -5.29 -2.17
C GLN A 60 9.34 -3.92 -2.62
N ASP A 61 9.40 -3.68 -3.93
CA ASP A 61 10.00 -2.48 -4.51
C ASP A 61 9.16 -1.24 -4.26
N MET A 62 7.85 -1.31 -4.49
CA MET A 62 6.95 -0.18 -4.24
C MET A 62 6.87 0.15 -2.75
N SER A 63 7.07 -0.82 -1.84
CA SER A 63 7.22 -0.50 -0.41
C SER A 63 8.45 0.36 -0.14
N VAL A 64 9.60 0.04 -0.76
CA VAL A 64 10.82 0.84 -0.63
C VAL A 64 10.64 2.22 -1.25
N HIS A 65 10.00 2.30 -2.43
CA HIS A 65 9.70 3.54 -3.14
C HIS A 65 8.81 4.46 -2.28
N HIS A 66 7.69 3.94 -1.78
CA HIS A 66 6.76 4.69 -0.93
C HIS A 66 7.37 5.14 0.41
N ASN A 67 8.29 4.37 1.00
CA ASN A 67 8.98 4.81 2.22
C ASN A 67 9.78 6.10 1.99
N GLN A 68 10.36 6.31 0.81
CA GLN A 68 11.04 7.57 0.49
C GLN A 68 10.05 8.74 0.36
N ALA A 69 8.88 8.52 -0.24
CA ALA A 69 7.82 9.53 -0.28
C ALA A 69 7.32 9.90 1.13
N ILE A 70 7.16 8.93 2.02
CA ILE A 70 6.79 9.16 3.43
C ILE A 70 7.84 10.04 4.12
N ASP A 71 9.13 9.74 3.94
CA ASP A 71 10.24 10.52 4.48
C ASP A 71 10.22 11.98 3.98
N MET A 72 10.07 12.19 2.66
CA MET A 72 10.00 13.53 2.08
C MET A 72 8.79 14.31 2.58
N SER A 73 7.63 13.66 2.69
CA SER A 73 6.39 14.25 3.19
C SER A 73 6.49 14.65 4.66
N ALA A 74 7.15 13.85 5.50
CA ALA A 74 7.38 14.19 6.90
C ALA A 74 8.23 15.46 7.05
N VAL A 75 9.25 15.64 6.20
CA VAL A 75 10.05 16.87 6.15
C VAL A 75 9.19 18.06 5.73
N ALA A 76 8.40 17.92 4.66
CA ALA A 76 7.54 18.99 4.18
C ALA A 76 6.48 19.41 5.22
N LEU A 77 5.86 18.45 5.91
CA LEU A 77 4.87 18.74 6.95
C LEU A 77 5.44 19.63 8.07
N THR A 78 6.72 19.44 8.39
CA THR A 78 7.39 20.19 9.46
C THR A 78 7.96 21.53 8.97
N ASN A 79 8.58 21.54 7.78
CA ASN A 79 9.45 22.65 7.36
C ASN A 79 8.87 23.54 6.24
N ALA A 80 7.80 23.12 5.56
CA ALA A 80 7.15 23.91 4.53
C ALA A 80 6.54 25.21 5.07
N GLU A 81 6.40 26.22 4.21
CA GLU A 81 5.71 27.47 4.54
C GLU A 81 4.24 27.42 4.13
N ASP A 82 3.95 26.99 2.90
CA ASP A 82 2.60 26.98 2.37
C ASP A 82 1.75 25.86 2.98
N GLN A 83 0.58 26.24 3.50
CA GLN A 83 -0.39 25.32 4.06
C GLN A 83 -0.90 24.29 3.05
N ARG A 84 -1.00 24.63 1.75
CA ARG A 84 -1.37 23.68 0.69
C ARG A 84 -0.33 22.58 0.52
N VAL A 85 0.95 22.93 0.63
CA VAL A 85 2.04 21.94 0.58
C VAL A 85 1.99 21.02 1.80
N LYS A 86 1.73 21.56 3.00
CA LYS A 86 1.55 20.76 4.22
C LYS A 86 0.36 19.80 4.12
N THR A 87 -0.77 20.26 3.59
CA THR A 87 -1.95 19.41 3.38
C THR A 87 -1.63 18.29 2.39
N LEU A 88 -1.03 18.61 1.24
CA LEU A 88 -0.63 17.60 0.27
C LEU A 88 0.36 16.57 0.88
N ALA A 89 1.36 17.04 1.62
CA ALA A 89 2.32 16.18 2.29
C ALA A 89 1.65 15.25 3.32
N PHE A 90 0.68 15.75 4.09
CA PHE A 90 -0.09 14.93 5.01
C PHE A 90 -0.91 13.85 4.30
N ASP A 91 -1.61 14.22 3.22
CA ASP A 91 -2.42 13.31 2.43
C ASP A 91 -1.54 12.20 1.81
N MET A 92 -0.40 12.55 1.21
CA MET A 92 0.57 11.60 0.67
C MET A 92 1.19 10.70 1.75
N LEU A 93 1.59 11.26 2.89
CA LEU A 93 2.16 10.48 3.99
C LEU A 93 1.18 9.41 4.45
N THR A 94 -0.09 9.78 4.66
CA THR A 94 -1.10 8.86 5.17
C THR A 94 -1.52 7.81 4.14
N SER A 95 -1.72 8.21 2.88
CA SER A 95 -2.09 7.29 1.80
C SER A 95 -0.98 6.29 1.51
N GLN A 96 0.27 6.76 1.36
CA GLN A 96 1.40 5.90 1.05
C GLN A 96 1.79 5.00 2.22
N GLN A 97 1.66 5.46 3.47
CA GLN A 97 1.87 4.59 4.63
C GLN A 97 0.82 3.46 4.71
N ASN A 98 -0.44 3.74 4.37
CA ASN A 98 -1.47 2.71 4.29
C ASN A 98 -1.15 1.67 3.20
N GLN A 99 -0.69 2.14 2.04
CA GLN A 99 -0.30 1.30 0.90
C GLN A 99 0.90 0.40 1.24
N VAL A 100 1.94 0.95 1.89
CA VAL A 100 3.07 0.17 2.43
C VAL A 100 2.58 -0.92 3.39
N GLY A 101 1.66 -0.58 4.30
CA GLY A 101 1.10 -1.54 5.24
C GLY A 101 0.34 -2.69 4.56
N GLN A 102 -0.39 -2.42 3.47
CA GLN A 102 -1.05 -3.46 2.68
C GLN A 102 -0.04 -4.39 2.01
N MET A 103 0.96 -3.83 1.32
CA MET A 103 1.99 -4.60 0.61
C MET A 103 2.82 -5.45 1.57
N GLN A 104 3.28 -4.87 2.69
CA GLN A 104 4.00 -5.61 3.72
C GLN A 104 3.13 -6.68 4.39
N GLY A 105 1.83 -6.40 4.58
CA GLY A 105 0.87 -7.37 5.08
C GLY A 105 0.72 -8.58 4.15
N TRP A 106 0.64 -8.35 2.84
CA TRP A 106 0.61 -9.43 1.86
C TRP A 106 1.91 -10.24 1.85
N LEU A 107 3.07 -9.60 1.83
CA LEU A 107 4.36 -10.27 1.92
C LEU A 107 4.47 -11.16 3.17
N ALA A 108 3.97 -10.68 4.32
CA ALA A 108 3.93 -11.48 5.55
C ALA A 108 2.99 -12.69 5.44
N VAL A 109 1.80 -12.53 4.87
CA VAL A 109 0.83 -13.64 4.68
C VAL A 109 1.36 -14.67 3.67
N TRP A 110 2.12 -14.23 2.67
CA TRP A 110 2.77 -15.06 1.67
C TRP A 110 4.08 -15.71 2.14
N ASP A 111 4.51 -15.45 3.37
CA ASP A 111 5.82 -15.89 3.89
C ASP A 111 6.97 -15.49 2.94
N ARG A 112 6.99 -14.19 2.57
CA ARG A 112 8.01 -13.57 1.73
C ARG A 112 8.76 -12.49 2.49
N SER A 113 10.02 -12.32 2.15
CA SER A 113 10.84 -11.22 2.66
C SER A 113 10.22 -9.87 2.27
N PRO A 114 10.23 -8.86 3.15
CA PRO A 114 9.78 -7.50 2.82
C PRO A 114 10.71 -6.78 1.83
N VAL A 115 11.90 -7.33 1.59
CA VAL A 115 12.89 -6.81 0.64
C VAL A 115 13.34 -7.91 -0.31
N GLY A 116 13.48 -7.58 -1.59
CA GLY A 116 14.00 -8.50 -2.62
C GLY A 116 15.49 -8.81 -2.41
N PRO A 117 15.97 -10.00 -2.85
CA PRO A 117 17.37 -10.40 -2.68
C PRO A 117 18.34 -9.71 -3.65
N ASP A 118 17.89 -9.35 -4.86
CA ASP A 118 18.76 -9.00 -5.99
C ASP A 118 18.34 -7.68 -6.66
N GLY A 119 18.74 -6.55 -6.04
CA GLY A 119 18.46 -5.21 -6.57
C GLY A 119 16.96 -4.90 -6.70
N TYR A 120 16.61 -3.98 -7.59
CA TYR A 120 15.23 -3.56 -7.84
C TYR A 120 14.78 -3.92 -9.25
N MET A 121 13.47 -3.97 -9.48
CA MET A 121 12.80 -4.07 -10.77
C MET A 121 13.01 -5.38 -11.53
N GLY A 122 13.64 -6.39 -10.92
CA GLY A 122 13.87 -7.70 -11.56
C GLY A 122 12.59 -8.46 -11.91
N TRP A 123 11.45 -8.07 -11.33
CA TRP A 123 10.11 -8.61 -11.60
C TRP A 123 9.43 -7.97 -12.81
N MET A 124 9.97 -6.87 -13.35
CA MET A 124 9.46 -6.22 -14.57
C MET A 124 10.05 -6.79 -15.86
N SER A 125 10.58 -8.02 -15.82
CA SER A 125 11.11 -8.72 -17.00
C SER A 125 10.07 -9.68 -17.57
N GLY A 126 9.07 -9.14 -18.26
CA GLY A 126 8.03 -9.88 -18.98
C GLY A 126 7.95 -9.44 -20.44
N ASP A 127 8.46 -10.31 -21.31
CA ASP A 127 8.27 -10.45 -22.76
C ASP A 127 8.61 -9.30 -23.73
N GLU A 128 9.36 -9.68 -24.77
CA GLU A 128 9.84 -8.89 -25.90
C GLU A 128 8.76 -8.23 -26.78
N HIS A 129 7.49 -8.16 -26.38
CA HIS A 129 6.37 -7.77 -27.26
C HIS A 129 5.44 -6.73 -26.62
N GLY A 130 5.95 -5.52 -26.39
CA GLY A 130 5.12 -4.40 -25.92
C GLY A 130 5.80 -3.04 -26.10
N HIS A 131 5.42 -2.33 -27.15
CA HIS A 131 5.93 -0.99 -27.45
C HIS A 131 5.44 0.04 -26.41
N SER A 132 6.20 0.32 -25.34
CA SER A 132 6.10 1.61 -24.60
C SER A 132 7.28 1.97 -23.68
N MET A 133 8.49 1.43 -23.88
CA MET A 133 9.69 1.85 -23.11
C MET A 133 10.73 2.57 -23.99
N ALA A 134 10.28 3.29 -25.03
CA ALA A 134 11.14 3.88 -26.06
C ALA A 134 12.04 5.05 -25.59
N SER A 135 11.99 5.46 -24.32
CA SER A 135 12.84 6.52 -23.78
C SER A 135 13.85 6.05 -22.73
N MET A 136 13.87 4.77 -22.37
CA MET A 136 14.94 4.21 -21.55
C MET A 136 15.94 3.56 -22.49
N THR A 137 17.19 4.03 -22.47
CA THR A 137 18.30 3.37 -23.16
C THR A 137 18.33 1.89 -22.71
N PRO A 138 18.58 0.93 -23.62
CA PRO A 138 18.67 -0.49 -23.27
C PRO A 138 19.96 -0.75 -22.49
N ALA A 139 19.97 -0.33 -21.23
CA ALA A 139 20.91 -0.80 -20.23
C ALA A 139 20.23 -1.96 -19.52
N GLU A 140 20.51 -3.15 -20.04
CA GLU A 140 20.42 -4.44 -19.35
C GLU A 140 19.05 -4.85 -18.79
N SER A 141 18.44 -5.84 -19.42
CA SER A 141 17.39 -6.66 -18.79
C SER A 141 17.98 -7.34 -17.54
N GLY A 142 17.90 -6.65 -16.39
CA GLY A 142 18.51 -7.06 -15.14
C GLY A 142 18.11 -6.14 -13.99
N SER A 143 18.33 -6.61 -12.76
CA SER A 143 18.10 -5.86 -11.53
C SER A 143 18.80 -4.50 -11.55
N MET A 144 18.05 -3.43 -11.25
CA MET A 144 18.54 -2.05 -11.22
C MET A 144 19.10 -1.70 -9.84
N ALA A 145 20.11 -0.82 -9.82
CA ALA A 145 20.68 -0.31 -8.56
C ALA A 145 19.76 0.70 -7.84
N ALA A 146 18.86 1.36 -8.57
CA ALA A 146 17.88 2.30 -8.03
C ALA A 146 16.58 2.23 -8.85
N MET A 147 15.46 2.53 -8.20
CA MET A 147 14.16 2.62 -8.86
C MET A 147 13.98 3.99 -9.53
N PRO A 148 13.19 4.07 -10.62
CA PRO A 148 12.96 5.32 -11.33
C PRO A 148 12.35 6.41 -10.43
N GLY A 149 12.76 7.66 -10.64
CA GLY A 149 12.21 8.84 -9.98
C GLY A 149 12.65 9.07 -8.54
N MET A 150 13.34 8.11 -7.91
CA MET A 150 13.84 8.23 -6.54
C MET A 150 14.73 9.47 -6.38
N ALA A 151 14.57 10.18 -5.26
CA ALA A 151 15.49 11.20 -4.80
C ALA A 151 16.83 10.57 -4.37
N THR A 152 17.93 11.21 -4.75
CA THR A 152 19.28 10.86 -4.32
C THR A 152 19.49 11.18 -2.84
N ASN A 153 20.55 10.62 -2.24
CA ASN A 153 20.91 10.93 -0.86
C ASN A 153 21.24 12.41 -0.68
N GLU A 154 21.87 13.02 -1.68
CA GLU A 154 22.20 14.44 -1.71
C GLU A 154 20.94 15.31 -1.75
N GLU A 155 19.96 14.96 -2.59
CA GLU A 155 18.67 15.67 -2.67
C GLU A 155 17.87 15.53 -1.37
N LEU A 156 17.81 14.33 -0.77
CA LEU A 156 17.16 14.12 0.53
C LEU A 156 17.84 14.93 1.64
N ALA A 157 19.19 14.99 1.63
CA ALA A 157 19.94 15.79 2.58
C ALA A 157 19.70 17.30 2.38
N ALA A 158 19.54 17.75 1.13
CA ALA A 158 19.18 19.13 0.81
C ALA A 158 17.76 19.45 1.28
N LEU A 159 16.78 18.57 1.03
CA LEU A 159 15.40 18.74 1.46
C LEU A 159 15.29 18.86 2.99
N ARG A 160 15.99 17.99 3.73
CA ARG A 160 16.03 18.03 5.21
C ARG A 160 16.60 19.33 5.77
N LYS A 161 17.50 20.00 5.04
CA LYS A 161 18.11 21.27 5.43
C LYS A 161 17.31 22.49 4.98
N ALA A 162 16.45 22.34 3.98
CA ALA A 162 15.62 23.43 3.50
C ALA A 162 14.59 23.83 4.57
N THR A 163 14.22 25.11 4.57
CA THR A 163 13.15 25.66 5.40
C THR A 163 12.31 26.65 4.60
N GLY A 164 11.04 26.82 4.95
CA GLY A 164 10.18 27.84 4.37
C GLY A 164 9.90 27.59 2.87
N PRO A 165 9.91 28.63 2.00
CA PRO A 165 9.51 28.48 0.60
C PRO A 165 10.44 27.57 -0.21
N ALA A 166 11.68 27.40 0.24
CA ALA A 166 12.64 26.50 -0.39
C ALA A 166 12.21 25.02 -0.24
N VAL A 167 11.59 24.66 0.90
CA VAL A 167 11.03 23.31 1.10
C VAL A 167 9.85 23.09 0.19
N ASP A 168 8.97 24.08 0.06
CA ASP A 168 7.79 24.00 -0.79
C ASP A 168 8.19 23.59 -2.22
N VAL A 169 9.13 24.32 -2.83
CA VAL A 169 9.57 24.05 -4.20
C VAL A 169 10.28 22.70 -4.29
N MET A 170 11.23 22.42 -3.39
CA MET A 170 12.03 21.20 -3.44
C MET A 170 11.19 19.94 -3.21
N PHE A 171 10.25 19.97 -2.27
CA PHE A 171 9.32 18.88 -2.04
C PHE A 171 8.46 18.59 -3.28
N LEU A 172 7.82 19.63 -3.85
CA LEU A 172 6.97 19.46 -5.04
C LEU A 172 7.77 18.94 -6.24
N GLN A 173 8.99 19.42 -6.42
CA GLN A 173 9.90 18.98 -7.47
C GLN A 173 10.30 17.51 -7.33
N LEU A 174 10.77 17.11 -6.15
CA LEU A 174 11.21 15.73 -5.89
C LEU A 174 10.03 14.77 -5.91
N MET A 175 8.93 15.12 -5.26
CA MET A 175 7.74 14.28 -5.20
C MET A 175 7.08 14.11 -6.57
N LEU A 176 7.07 15.15 -7.42
CA LEU A 176 6.59 15.03 -8.79
C LEU A 176 7.42 14.04 -9.60
N ARG A 177 8.76 14.13 -9.54
CA ARG A 177 9.65 13.18 -10.23
C ARG A 177 9.48 11.76 -9.67
N HIS A 178 9.33 11.65 -8.36
CA HIS A 178 9.09 10.38 -7.67
C HIS A 178 7.81 9.71 -8.15
N HIS A 179 6.69 10.44 -8.21
CA HIS A 179 5.41 9.94 -8.74
C HIS A 179 5.50 9.50 -10.20
N GLN A 180 6.20 10.27 -11.03
CA GLN A 180 6.42 9.90 -12.42
C GLN A 180 7.19 8.58 -12.56
N GLY A 181 8.17 8.34 -11.67
CA GLY A 181 8.91 7.09 -11.65
C GLY A 181 8.08 5.90 -11.16
N GLY A 182 7.23 6.11 -10.15
CA GLY A 182 6.31 5.10 -9.65
C GLY A 182 5.24 4.67 -10.66
N LEU A 183 4.82 5.58 -11.56
CA LEU A 183 3.75 5.33 -12.53
C LEU A 183 4.01 4.09 -13.39
N ALA A 184 5.19 3.98 -13.98
CA ALA A 184 5.54 2.83 -14.82
C ALA A 184 5.53 1.50 -14.05
N MET A 185 5.93 1.52 -12.77
CA MET A 185 5.90 0.33 -11.90
C MET A 185 4.46 -0.10 -11.63
N MET A 186 3.57 0.86 -11.35
CA MET A 186 2.17 0.59 -11.04
C MET A 186 1.39 0.15 -12.27
N GLU A 187 1.64 0.75 -13.44
CA GLU A 187 1.03 0.33 -14.72
C GLU A 187 1.40 -1.12 -15.03
N TYR A 188 2.68 -1.47 -14.93
CA TYR A 188 3.12 -2.83 -15.16
C TYR A 188 2.48 -3.82 -14.17
N ALA A 189 2.42 -3.48 -12.88
CA ALA A 189 1.77 -4.33 -11.88
C ALA A 189 0.25 -4.45 -12.11
N ALA A 190 -0.42 -3.38 -12.54
CA ALA A 190 -1.84 -3.42 -12.88
C ALA A 190 -2.14 -4.35 -14.06
N ASP A 191 -1.20 -4.48 -15.00
CA ASP A 191 -1.35 -5.32 -16.20
C ASP A 191 -0.90 -6.78 -15.99
N HIS A 192 0.09 -7.02 -15.12
CA HIS A 192 0.78 -8.32 -15.04
C HIS A 192 0.69 -9.05 -13.69
N ALA A 193 0.18 -8.42 -12.63
CA ALA A 193 0.05 -9.10 -11.34
C ALA A 193 -1.10 -10.12 -11.34
N GLU A 194 -0.91 -11.22 -10.60
CA GLU A 194 -1.89 -12.31 -10.54
C GLU A 194 -2.92 -12.09 -9.44
N THR A 195 -2.54 -11.41 -8.35
CA THR A 195 -3.41 -11.17 -7.19
C THR A 195 -4.39 -10.03 -7.48
N PRO A 196 -5.72 -10.29 -7.53
CA PRO A 196 -6.70 -9.26 -7.86
C PRO A 196 -6.72 -8.06 -6.89
N ALA A 197 -6.35 -8.29 -5.63
CA ALA A 197 -6.24 -7.22 -4.64
C ALA A 197 -5.06 -6.27 -4.94
N LEU A 198 -3.94 -6.80 -5.43
CA LEU A 198 -2.76 -6.02 -5.80
C LEU A 198 -3.01 -5.21 -7.07
N VAL A 199 -3.66 -5.80 -8.08
CA VAL A 199 -4.10 -5.08 -9.30
C VAL A 199 -4.98 -3.87 -8.94
N ARG A 200 -5.96 -4.06 -8.05
CA ARG A 200 -6.82 -2.95 -7.59
C ARG A 200 -6.05 -1.89 -6.83
N LEU A 201 -5.07 -2.29 -6.01
CA LEU A 201 -4.21 -1.34 -5.31
C LEU A 201 -3.40 -0.51 -6.30
N ALA A 202 -2.75 -1.14 -7.28
CA ALA A 202 -1.97 -0.46 -8.31
C ALA A 202 -2.83 0.55 -9.10
N GLN A 203 -4.02 0.14 -9.56
CA GLN A 203 -4.97 1.03 -10.24
C GLN A 203 -5.40 2.23 -9.38
N SER A 204 -5.65 1.99 -8.09
CA SER A 204 -5.97 3.07 -7.15
C SER A 204 -4.80 4.04 -6.98
N MET A 205 -3.58 3.52 -6.88
CA MET A 205 -2.38 4.34 -6.73
C MET A 205 -2.14 5.20 -7.99
N ILE A 206 -2.30 4.64 -9.20
CA ILE A 206 -2.21 5.39 -10.47
C ILE A 206 -3.14 6.60 -10.43
N SER A 207 -4.42 6.38 -10.18
CA SER A 207 -5.44 7.45 -10.15
C SER A 207 -5.11 8.54 -9.11
N THR A 208 -4.68 8.14 -7.91
CA THR A 208 -4.26 9.10 -6.88
C THR A 208 -3.01 9.88 -7.30
N GLN A 209 -1.97 9.20 -7.78
CA GLN A 209 -0.70 9.83 -8.12
C GLN A 209 -0.81 10.75 -9.35
N GLU A 210 -1.68 10.48 -10.32
CA GLU A 210 -1.95 11.39 -11.44
C GLU A 210 -2.60 12.71 -10.98
N GLY A 211 -3.57 12.63 -10.07
CA GLY A 211 -4.21 13.80 -9.47
C GLY A 211 -3.21 14.64 -8.67
N GLU A 212 -2.40 13.98 -7.84
CA GLU A 212 -1.34 14.61 -7.07
C GLU A 212 -0.28 15.25 -7.96
N ALA A 213 0.16 14.57 -9.02
CA ALA A 213 1.12 15.11 -9.98
C ALA A 213 0.59 16.35 -10.70
N THR A 214 -0.70 16.37 -11.07
CA THR A 214 -1.36 17.54 -11.66
C THR A 214 -1.34 18.73 -10.70
N LEU A 215 -1.70 18.49 -9.44
CA LEU A 215 -1.71 19.52 -8.41
C LEU A 215 -0.29 20.05 -8.13
N MET A 216 0.72 19.18 -8.06
CA MET A 216 2.11 19.59 -7.87
C MET A 216 2.62 20.47 -9.03
N LYS A 217 2.32 20.10 -10.28
CA LYS A 217 2.66 20.94 -11.45
C LYS A 217 2.03 22.32 -11.36
N GLN A 218 0.77 22.41 -10.95
CA GLN A 218 0.10 23.69 -10.74
C GLN A 218 0.79 24.51 -9.64
N MET A 219 1.08 23.90 -8.49
CA MET A 219 1.71 24.59 -7.37
C MET A 219 3.14 25.06 -7.66
N LEU A 220 3.87 24.34 -8.52
CA LEU A 220 5.17 24.75 -9.05
C LEU A 220 5.04 25.95 -9.99
N ALA A 221 4.10 25.91 -10.93
CA ALA A 221 3.86 27.01 -11.87
C ALA A 221 3.46 28.31 -11.16
N GLU A 222 2.60 28.22 -10.13
CA GLU A 222 2.22 29.36 -9.28
C GLU A 222 3.42 30.00 -8.55
N ARG A 223 4.50 29.24 -8.35
CA ARG A 223 5.77 29.68 -7.75
C ARG A 223 6.82 30.08 -8.79
N GLY A 224 6.48 30.09 -10.09
CA GLY A 224 7.44 30.33 -11.17
C GLY A 224 8.58 29.32 -11.20
N SER A 225 8.33 28.10 -10.72
CA SER A 225 9.30 27.00 -10.65
C SER A 225 8.94 25.90 -11.64
N GLU A 226 9.95 25.25 -12.20
CA GLU A 226 9.78 24.16 -13.18
C GLU A 226 9.96 22.79 -12.51
N PRO A 227 9.35 21.72 -13.06
CA PRO A 227 9.66 20.35 -12.67
C PRO A 227 11.14 20.00 -12.83
N LEU A 228 11.63 19.05 -12.03
CA LEU A 228 12.96 18.48 -12.24
C LEU A 228 12.96 17.59 -13.51
N PRO A 229 14.10 17.45 -14.19
CA PRO A 229 14.26 16.41 -15.20
C PRO A 229 14.16 15.02 -14.55
N PHE A 230 13.75 14.03 -15.33
CA PHE A 230 13.79 12.63 -14.94
C PHE A 230 15.25 12.15 -14.81
N ASN A 231 15.54 11.31 -13.82
CA ASN A 231 16.86 10.73 -13.56
C ASN A 231 16.97 9.28 -14.05
#